data_AF-A0A0K1EBD5-F1
#
_entry.id   AF-A0A0K1EBD5-F1
#
_cell.length_a   1.000
_cell.length_b   1.000
_cell.length_c   1.000
_cell.angle_alpha   90.00
_cell.angle_beta   90.00
_cell.angle_gamma   90.00
#
_symmetry.space_group_name_H-M   'P 1'
#
loop_
_entity.id
_entity.type
_entity.pdbx_description
1 polymer ?
#
loop_
_entity_poly.entity_id
_entity_poly.type
_entity_poly.pdbx_seq_one_letter_code
_entity_poly.pdbx_strand_id
1 'polypeptide(L)'
;MRIEAAQLHTLSMIAETRFENEVVDDLQVSFPDLFAMRGDLVTRALVRLARQRAALHGFTLQVHVTQYIGLAFVLGADFDTDEAFPWAARLLGDPTLTDPAQRIARLASRTRAHLRGLALRGAHA
;
A
#
# COMPACT_ATOMS: atom_id res chain seq x y z
N MET A 1 -2.22 36.93 16.40
CA MET A 1 -1.60 35.59 16.41
C MET A 1 -1.66 35.05 14.99
N ARG A 2 -0.52 35.00 14.27
CA ARG A 2 -0.48 34.71 12.82
C ARG A 2 0.61 33.65 12.55
N ILE A 3 0.48 32.51 13.21
CA ILE A 3 1.45 31.41 13.11
C ILE A 3 0.79 30.01 13.19
N GLU A 4 -0.37 29.79 12.58
CA GLU A 4 -0.99 28.45 12.63
C GLU A 4 -0.91 27.72 11.29
N ALA A 5 -1.37 28.33 10.19
CA ALA A 5 -1.45 27.62 8.92
C ALA A 5 -0.08 27.24 8.30
N ALA A 6 0.90 28.14 8.33
CA ALA A 6 2.19 27.91 7.70
C ALA A 6 3.06 26.90 8.47
N GLN A 7 3.01 26.91 9.80
CA GLN A 7 3.77 25.96 10.63
C GLN A 7 3.19 24.55 10.58
N LEU A 8 1.86 24.42 10.62
CA LEU A 8 1.18 23.12 10.47
C LEU A 8 1.47 22.51 9.10
N HIS A 9 1.48 23.31 8.03
CA HIS A 9 1.80 22.84 6.69
C HIS A 9 3.24 22.31 6.60
N THR A 10 4.23 23.07 7.10
CA THR A 10 5.63 22.63 7.14
C THR A 10 5.80 21.34 7.94
N LEU A 11 5.14 21.23 9.10
CA LEU A 11 5.23 20.03 9.94
C LEU A 11 4.62 18.80 9.25
N SER A 12 3.49 18.98 8.56
CA SER A 12 2.84 17.94 7.75
C SER A 12 3.75 17.45 6.62
N MET A 13 4.37 18.37 5.88
CA MET A 13 5.29 18.03 4.79
C MET A 13 6.50 17.21 5.28
N ILE A 14 7.05 17.57 6.45
CA ILE A 14 8.16 16.83 7.07
C ILE A 14 7.70 15.43 7.48
N ALA A 15 6.53 15.31 8.12
CA ALA A 15 5.98 14.02 8.53
C ALA A 15 5.68 13.11 7.34
N GLU A 16 5.09 13.65 6.26
CA GLU A 16 4.82 12.90 5.03
C GLU A 16 6.11 12.44 4.36
N THR A 17 7.10 13.33 4.25
CA THR A 17 8.42 12.98 3.66
C THR A 17 9.11 11.89 4.48
N ARG A 18 9.06 11.99 5.81
CA ARG A 18 9.63 10.99 6.71
C ARG A 18 8.93 9.65 6.55
N PHE A 19 7.60 9.64 6.54
CA PHE A 19 6.82 8.43 6.31
C PHE A 19 7.14 7.78 4.96
N GLU A 20 7.21 8.58 3.88
CA GLU A 20 7.60 8.08 2.55
C GLU A 20 8.97 7.42 2.58
N ASN A 21 9.96 8.03 3.24
CA ASN A 21 11.30 7.46 3.37
C ASN A 21 11.29 6.15 4.16
N GLU A 22 10.64 6.12 5.33
CA GLU A 22 10.53 4.92 6.16
C GLU A 22 9.91 3.75 5.38
N VAL A 23 8.83 4.01 4.62
CA VAL A 23 8.19 2.95 3.81
C VAL A 23 9.07 2.51 2.64
N VAL A 24 9.78 3.42 1.98
CA VAL A 24 10.71 3.07 0.89
C VAL A 24 11.84 2.18 1.41
N ASP A 25 12.42 2.53 2.55
CA ASP A 25 13.48 1.76 3.21
C ASP A 25 12.96 0.36 3.60
N ASP A 26 11.75 0.28 4.19
CA ASP A 26 11.11 -0.98 4.53
C ASP A 26 10.84 -1.86 3.29
N LEU A 27 10.42 -1.26 2.17
CA LEU A 27 10.20 -1.98 0.91
C LEU A 27 11.50 -2.49 0.30
N GLN A 28 12.58 -1.70 0.37
CA GLN A 28 13.90 -2.11 -0.12
C GLN A 28 14.43 -3.33 0.66
N VAL A 29 14.24 -3.34 1.99
CA VAL A 29 14.64 -4.47 2.84
C VAL A 29 13.73 -5.70 2.64
N SER A 30 12.42 -5.49 2.52
CA SER A 30 11.45 -6.59 2.46
C SER A 30 11.36 -7.25 1.09
N PHE A 31 11.61 -6.50 0.01
CA PHE A 31 11.45 -6.94 -1.37
C PHE A 31 12.62 -6.48 -2.27
N PRO A 32 13.86 -6.88 -1.95
CA PRO A 32 15.06 -6.33 -2.59
C PRO A 32 15.07 -6.52 -4.11
N ASP A 33 14.66 -7.69 -4.61
CA ASP A 33 14.64 -7.98 -6.04
C ASP A 33 13.60 -7.13 -6.80
N LEU A 34 12.40 -7.00 -6.23
CA LEU A 34 11.33 -6.21 -6.82
C LEU A 34 11.65 -4.70 -6.77
N PHE A 35 12.33 -4.26 -5.71
CA PHE A 35 12.85 -2.90 -5.58
C PHE A 35 13.95 -2.63 -6.60
N ALA A 36 14.92 -3.54 -6.75
CA ALA A 36 15.98 -3.41 -7.75
C ALA A 36 15.43 -3.35 -9.18
N MET A 37 14.38 -4.13 -9.48
CA MET A 37 13.72 -4.14 -10.77
C MET A 37 12.93 -2.84 -11.05
N ARG A 38 12.23 -2.28 -10.06
CA ARG A 38 11.41 -1.06 -10.24
C ARG A 38 12.21 0.24 -10.11
N GLY A 39 13.19 0.28 -9.22
CA GLY A 39 13.97 1.47 -8.87
C GLY A 39 13.29 2.41 -7.87
N ASP A 40 14.10 3.29 -7.26
CA ASP A 40 13.66 4.21 -6.18
C ASP A 40 12.60 5.22 -6.65
N LEU A 41 12.82 5.88 -7.79
CA LEU A 41 11.91 6.92 -8.30
C LEU A 41 10.48 6.38 -8.52
N VAL A 42 10.37 5.21 -9.15
CA VAL A 42 9.08 4.54 -9.40
C VAL A 42 8.45 4.08 -8.09
N THR A 43 9.27 3.56 -7.16
CA THR A 43 8.79 3.12 -5.85
C THR A 43 8.22 4.29 -5.04
N ARG A 44 8.88 5.45 -5.02
CA ARG A 44 8.38 6.67 -4.37
C ARG A 44 7.07 7.16 -4.97
N ALA A 45 6.95 7.14 -6.30
CA ALA A 45 5.70 7.49 -6.98
C ALA A 45 4.56 6.52 -6.59
N LEU A 46 4.86 5.22 -6.50
CA LEU A 46 3.89 4.20 -6.04
C LEU A 46 3.48 4.43 -4.59
N VAL A 47 4.42 4.69 -3.68
CA VAL A 47 4.15 4.96 -2.25
C VAL A 47 3.18 6.14 -2.10
N ARG A 48 3.41 7.24 -2.84
CA ARG A 48 2.53 8.42 -2.85
C ARG A 48 1.13 8.10 -3.32
N LEU A 49 1.02 7.42 -4.46
CA LEU A 49 -0.27 7.04 -5.05
C LEU A 49 -1.03 6.08 -4.13
N ALA A 50 -0.36 5.04 -3.63
CA ALA A 50 -0.96 4.05 -2.75
C ALA A 50 -1.39 4.67 -1.41
N ARG A 51 -0.65 5.64 -0.86
CA ARG A 51 -1.09 6.40 0.33
C ARG A 51 -2.40 7.15 0.08
N GLN A 52 -2.50 7.84 -1.06
CA GLN A 52 -3.72 8.56 -1.42
C GLN A 52 -4.91 7.59 -1.54
N ARG A 53 -4.72 6.43 -2.19
CA ARG A 53 -5.77 5.41 -2.31
C ARG A 53 -6.13 4.76 -0.98
N ALA A 54 -5.13 4.49 -0.12
CA ALA A 54 -5.38 3.96 1.21
C ALA A 54 -6.33 4.87 2.01
N ALA A 55 -6.17 6.18 1.89
CA ALA A 55 -7.05 7.15 2.52
C ALA A 55 -8.49 7.09 1.95
N LEU A 56 -8.66 6.91 0.63
CA LEU A 56 -9.98 6.72 0.01
C LEU A 56 -10.70 5.46 0.52
N HIS A 57 -9.92 4.42 0.86
CA HIS A 57 -10.43 3.19 1.48
C HIS A 57 -10.57 3.28 3.01
N GLY A 58 -10.41 4.47 3.60
CA GLY A 58 -10.60 4.72 5.03
C GLY A 58 -9.45 4.26 5.93
N PHE A 59 -8.27 3.95 5.38
CA PHE A 59 -7.10 3.64 6.20
C PHE A 59 -6.43 4.92 6.68
N THR A 60 -6.55 5.20 7.98
CA THR A 60 -5.97 6.40 8.62
C THR A 60 -4.78 6.08 9.52
N LEU A 61 -4.65 4.84 9.99
CA LEU A 61 -3.53 4.41 10.82
C LEU A 61 -2.31 4.09 9.95
N GLN A 62 -1.14 4.62 10.34
CA GLN A 62 0.13 4.43 9.64
C GLN A 62 0.41 2.96 9.29
N VAL A 63 0.18 2.05 10.24
CA VAL A 63 0.37 0.60 10.04
C VAL A 63 -0.52 0.02 8.93
N HIS A 64 -1.76 0.48 8.79
CA HIS A 64 -2.66 0.01 7.72
C HIS A 64 -2.26 0.58 6.36
N VAL A 65 -1.82 1.84 6.35
CA VAL A 65 -1.33 2.51 5.14
C VAL A 65 -0.05 1.82 4.64
N THR A 66 0.92 1.54 5.51
CA THR A 66 2.15 0.81 5.15
C THR A 66 1.82 -0.57 4.60
N GLN A 67 0.90 -1.32 5.21
CA GLN A 67 0.45 -2.60 4.69
C GLN A 67 -0.19 -2.47 3.30
N TYR A 68 -1.07 -1.48 3.11
CA TYR A 68 -1.69 -1.23 1.81
C TYR A 68 -0.65 -0.91 0.73
N ILE A 69 0.35 -0.09 1.05
CA ILE A 69 1.45 0.24 0.14
C ILE A 69 2.26 -1.01 -0.22
N GLY A 70 2.56 -1.89 0.75
CA GLY A 70 3.23 -3.16 0.48
C GLY A 70 2.43 -4.06 -0.47
N LEU A 71 1.10 -4.09 -0.32
CA LEU A 71 0.22 -4.84 -1.23
C LEU A 71 0.23 -4.23 -2.64
N ALA A 72 0.16 -2.90 -2.77
CA ALA A 72 0.27 -2.21 -4.04
C ALA A 72 1.65 -2.43 -4.71
N PHE A 73 2.71 -2.51 -3.91
CA PHE A 73 4.05 -2.76 -4.41
C PHE A 73 4.16 -4.16 -5.04
N VAL A 74 3.56 -5.16 -4.40
CA VAL A 74 3.60 -6.55 -4.87
C VAL A 74 2.61 -6.81 -6.02
N LEU A 75 1.38 -6.30 -5.92
CA LEU A 75 0.30 -6.60 -6.88
C LEU A 75 0.23 -5.62 -8.05
N GLY A 76 0.80 -4.42 -7.90
CA GLY A 76 0.62 -3.31 -8.83
C GLY A 76 -0.16 -2.15 -8.19
N ALA A 77 0.10 -0.93 -8.67
CA ALA A 77 -0.46 0.29 -8.09
C ALA A 77 -1.99 0.35 -8.21
N ASP A 78 -2.55 -0.34 -9.20
CA ASP A 78 -3.97 -0.38 -9.51
C ASP A 78 -4.72 -1.61 -8.98
N PHE A 79 -4.10 -2.39 -8.08
CA PHE A 79 -4.68 -3.65 -7.63
C PHE A 79 -6.08 -3.53 -7.01
N ASP A 80 -6.45 -2.35 -6.51
CA ASP A 80 -7.76 -2.09 -5.90
C ASP A 80 -8.89 -1.94 -6.93
N THR A 81 -8.57 -1.71 -8.19
CA THR A 81 -9.52 -1.54 -9.31
C THR A 81 -9.27 -2.49 -10.48
N ASP A 82 -8.13 -3.19 -10.49
CA ASP A 82 -7.71 -4.10 -11.57
C ASP A 82 -8.60 -5.36 -11.66
N GLU A 83 -9.00 -5.70 -12.89
CA GLU A 83 -9.81 -6.88 -13.21
C GLU A 83 -9.10 -8.21 -12.91
N ALA A 84 -7.77 -8.22 -12.83
CA ALA A 84 -6.99 -9.36 -12.37
C ALA A 84 -7.20 -9.67 -10.88
N PHE A 85 -7.63 -8.66 -10.11
CA PHE A 85 -7.83 -8.77 -8.66
C PHE A 85 -9.26 -8.37 -8.23
N PRO A 86 -10.31 -9.02 -8.75
CA PRO A 86 -11.70 -8.64 -8.45
C PRO A 86 -12.09 -8.90 -6.98
N TRP A 87 -11.25 -9.63 -6.24
CA TRP A 87 -11.38 -9.84 -4.80
C TRP A 87 -10.90 -8.64 -3.99
N ALA A 88 -9.96 -7.84 -4.50
CA ALA A 88 -9.45 -6.66 -3.82
C ALA A 88 -10.52 -5.56 -3.79
N ALA A 89 -11.08 -5.22 -4.94
CA ALA A 89 -12.20 -4.28 -5.06
C ALA A 89 -13.39 -4.69 -4.17
N ARG A 90 -13.75 -5.99 -4.18
CA ARG A 90 -14.83 -6.51 -3.34
C ARG A 90 -14.56 -6.37 -1.84
N LEU A 91 -13.36 -6.70 -1.37
CA LEU A 91 -13.01 -6.58 0.05
C LEU A 91 -12.90 -5.13 0.51
N LEU A 92 -12.40 -4.26 -0.36
CA LEU A 92 -12.24 -2.84 -0.07
C LEU A 92 -13.59 -2.11 -0.06
N GLY A 93 -14.52 -2.49 -0.93
CA GLY A 93 -15.87 -1.94 -1.02
C GLY A 93 -16.92 -2.64 -0.16
N ASP A 94 -16.56 -3.66 0.64
CA ASP A 94 -17.52 -4.42 1.46
C ASP A 94 -18.03 -3.58 2.65
N PRO A 95 -19.32 -3.17 2.66
CA PRO A 95 -19.85 -2.33 3.74
C PRO A 95 -19.99 -3.10 5.07
N THR A 96 -19.93 -4.42 5.06
CA THR A 96 -20.00 -5.26 6.27
C THR A 96 -18.66 -5.30 7.01
N LEU A 97 -17.55 -4.98 6.33
CA LEU A 97 -16.23 -4.88 6.92
C LEU A 97 -15.97 -3.46 7.43
N THR A 98 -16.56 -3.12 8.58
CA THR A 98 -16.46 -1.77 9.16
C THR A 98 -15.10 -1.49 9.82
N ASP A 99 -14.39 -2.52 10.25
CA ASP A 99 -13.08 -2.41 10.90
C ASP A 99 -11.94 -2.40 9.85
N PRO A 100 -11.19 -1.28 9.72
CA PRO A 100 -10.06 -1.21 8.80
C PRO A 100 -8.98 -2.27 9.07
N ALA A 101 -8.76 -2.67 10.33
CA ALA A 101 -7.77 -3.67 10.67
C ALA A 101 -8.14 -5.05 10.10
N GLN A 102 -9.41 -5.44 10.23
CA GLN A 102 -9.92 -6.66 9.61
C GLN A 102 -9.87 -6.61 8.08
N ARG A 103 -10.20 -5.46 7.49
CA ARG A 103 -10.17 -5.27 6.03
C ARG A 103 -8.77 -5.47 5.47
N ILE A 104 -7.76 -4.81 6.04
CA ILE A 104 -6.37 -4.95 5.57
C ILE A 104 -5.80 -6.35 5.84
N ALA A 105 -6.14 -6.97 6.97
CA ALA A 105 -5.73 -8.34 7.28
C ALA A 105 -6.32 -9.37 6.30
N ARG A 106 -7.58 -9.19 5.89
CA ARG A 106 -8.21 -10.04 4.86
C ARG A 106 -7.56 -9.84 3.50
N LEU A 107 -7.26 -8.59 3.12
CA LEU A 107 -6.58 -8.25 1.88
C LEU A 107 -5.18 -8.88 1.81
N ALA A 108 -4.40 -8.78 2.88
CA ALA A 108 -3.08 -9.40 2.99
C ALA A 108 -3.14 -10.93 2.96
N SER A 109 -4.15 -11.53 3.60
CA SER A 109 -4.33 -12.99 3.59
C SER A 109 -4.72 -13.50 2.20
N ARG A 110 -5.61 -12.80 1.51
CA ARG A 110 -6.01 -13.15 0.13
C ARG A 110 -4.87 -12.99 -0.86
N THR A 111 -4.06 -11.95 -0.70
CA THR A 111 -2.84 -11.71 -1.48
C THR A 111 -1.85 -12.85 -1.34
N ARG A 112 -1.52 -13.25 -0.10
CA ARG A 112 -0.64 -14.41 0.16
C ARG A 112 -1.16 -15.69 -0.49
N ALA A 113 -2.46 -15.95 -0.40
CA ALA A 113 -3.07 -17.11 -1.07
C ALA A 113 -2.97 -17.04 -2.60
N HIS A 114 -3.16 -15.84 -3.18
CA HIS A 114 -3.03 -15.62 -4.62
C HIS A 114 -1.59 -15.86 -5.11
N LEU A 115 -0.59 -15.25 -4.46
CA LEU A 115 0.83 -15.42 -4.80
C LEU A 115 1.29 -16.88 -4.70
N ARG A 116 0.86 -17.60 -3.64
CA ARG A 116 1.12 -19.04 -3.53
C ARG A 116 0.54 -19.83 -4.71
N GLY A 117 -0.69 -19.50 -5.12
CA GLY A 117 -1.33 -20.15 -6.27
C GLY A 117 -0.66 -19.83 -7.61
N LEU A 118 0.01 -18.69 -7.74
CA LEU A 118 0.82 -18.37 -8.93
C LEU A 118 2.16 -19.13 -8.91
N ALA A 119 2.84 -19.15 -7.77
CA ALA A 119 4.10 -19.88 -7.62
C ALA A 119 3.94 -21.38 -7.94
N LEU A 120 2.85 -22.00 -7.48
CA LEU A 120 2.55 -23.40 -7.78
C LEU A 120 2.27 -23.65 -9.26
N ARG A 121 1.64 -22.70 -9.97
CA ARG A 121 1.38 -22.82 -11.41
C ARG A 121 2.62 -22.60 -12.26
N GLY A 122 3.49 -21.68 -11.86
CA GLY A 122 4.78 -21.44 -12.52
C GLY A 122 5.79 -22.57 -12.33
N ALA A 123 5.69 -23.36 -11.26
CA ALA A 123 6.55 -24.52 -11.02
C ALA A 123 6.18 -25.77 -11.85
N HIS A 124 5.05 -25.74 -12.56
CA HIS A 124 4.55 -26.84 -13.40
C HIS A 124 4.54 -26.49 -14.90
N ALA A 125 5.20 -25.39 -15.30
CA ALA A 125 5.40 -24.97 -16.69
C ALA A 125 6.89 -25.04 -17.04
#